data_AF-A0A6G3XRQ0-F1
#
_entry.id   AF-A0A6G3XRQ0-F1
#
_cell.length_a   1.000
_cell.length_b   1.000
_cell.length_c   1.000
_cell.angle_alpha   90.00
_cell.angle_beta   90.00
_cell.angle_gamma   90.00
#
_symmetry.space_group_name_H-M   'P 1'
#
loop_
_entity.id
_entity.type
_entity.pdbx_description
1 polymer ?
#
loop_
_entity_poly.entity_id
_entity_poly.type
_entity_poly.pdbx_seq_one_letter_code
_entity_poly.pdbx_strand_id
1 'polypeptide(L)' 'GVTRRGEVYAMARGRQNIGTPEEPEWGEFAGVAFSPDGSTMYVNCYTPGTTFAVTGPWC' A
#
# COMPACT_ATOMS: atom_id res chain seq x y z
N GLY A 1 7.71 -6.29 -5.70
CA GLY A 1 7.11 -6.77 -6.96
C GLY A 1 7.89 -7.97 -7.45
N VAL A 2 7.40 -8.62 -8.49
CA VAL A 2 8.07 -9.77 -9.11
C VAL A 2 8.22 -9.55 -10.61
N THR A 3 9.38 -9.89 -11.18
CA THR A 3 9.59 -9.84 -12.62
C THR A 3 8.80 -10.94 -13.33
N ARG A 4 8.70 -10.91 -14.66
CA ARG A 4 8.12 -12.02 -15.45
C ARG A 4 8.85 -13.35 -15.24
N ARG A 5 10.10 -13.32 -14.77
CA ARG A 5 10.91 -14.49 -14.44
C ARG A 5 10.80 -14.89 -12.96
N GLY A 6 9.96 -14.22 -12.18
CA GLY A 6 9.72 -14.52 -10.77
C GLY A 6 10.71 -13.89 -9.80
N GLU A 7 11.61 -13.02 -10.25
CA GLU A 7 12.59 -12.38 -9.37
C GLU A 7 11.94 -11.26 -8.56
N VAL A 8 12.19 -11.26 -7.25
CA VAL A 8 11.67 -10.24 -6.34
C VAL A 8 12.48 -8.95 -6.48
N TYR A 9 11.80 -7.81 -6.56
CA TYR A 9 12.44 -6.50 -6.54
C TYR A 9 11.61 -5.44 -5.80
N ALA A 10 12.29 -4.42 -5.28
CA ALA A 10 11.65 -3.30 -4.61
C ALA A 10 10.85 -2.47 -5.63
N MET A 11 9.55 -2.32 -5.38
CA MET A 11 8.63 -1.57 -6.26
C MET A 11 8.30 -0.21 -5.68
N ALA A 12 7.90 -0.20 -4.42
CA ALA A 12 7.49 0.97 -3.68
C ALA A 12 7.56 0.65 -2.18
N ARG A 13 7.48 1.71 -1.37
CA ARG A 13 7.39 1.65 0.09
C ARG A 13 6.26 2.57 0.53
N GLY A 14 5.52 2.19 1.58
CA GLY A 14 4.63 3.13 2.27
C GLY A 14 5.41 4.34 2.79
N ARG A 15 4.91 5.55 2.51
CA ARG A 15 5.53 6.82 2.95
C ARG A 15 4.97 7.33 4.28
N GLN A 16 3.96 6.66 4.85
CA GLN A 16 3.42 7.04 6.15
C GLN A 16 4.46 6.71 7.24
N ASN A 17 5.11 7.73 7.78
CA ASN A 17 5.92 7.58 8.98
C ASN A 17 4.97 7.42 10.18
N ILE A 18 5.12 6.31 10.91
CA ILE A 18 4.34 5.98 12.10
C ILE A 18 5.14 6.15 13.40
N GLY A 19 6.44 6.47 13.29
CA GLY A 19 7.33 6.81 14.39
C GLY A 19 7.48 8.32 14.57
N THR A 20 8.69 8.79 14.87
CA THR A 20 9.01 10.21 15.02
C THR A 20 9.84 10.73 13.83
N PRO A 21 10.01 12.06 13.67
CA PRO A 21 10.94 12.61 12.68
C PRO A 21 12.39 12.14 12.88
N GLU A 22 12.82 11.94 14.13
CA GLU A 22 14.18 11.54 14.50
C GLU A 22 14.39 10.01 14.42
N GLU A 23 13.34 9.23 14.68
CA GLU A 23 13.33 7.76 14.64
C GLU A 23 12.15 7.28 13.77
N PRO A 24 12.32 7.24 12.43
CA PRO A 24 11.22 6.95 11.53
C PRO A 24 10.89 5.46 11.47
N GLU A 25 9.61 5.15 11.60
CA GLU A 25 9.04 3.81 11.41
C GLU A 25 8.00 3.84 10.30
N TRP A 26 7.78 2.72 9.62
CA TRP A 26 6.96 2.70 8.42
C TRP A 26 5.89 1.64 8.55
N GLY A 27 4.65 2.07 8.40
CA GLY A 27 3.51 1.17 8.51
C GLY A 27 3.51 0.10 7.41
N GLU A 28 3.02 -1.08 7.78
CA GLU A 28 2.88 -2.21 6.89
C GLU A 28 1.56 -2.11 6.11
N PHE A 29 1.64 -2.08 4.77
CA PHE A 29 0.45 -2.24 3.95
C PHE A 29 -0.12 -3.65 4.08
N ALA A 30 -1.42 -3.74 4.32
CA ALA A 30 -2.10 -5.00 4.54
C ALA A 30 -3.54 -4.94 4.03
N GLY A 31 -3.97 -6.01 3.39
CA GLY A 31 -5.31 -6.11 2.82
C GLY A 31 -5.52 -5.19 1.62
N VAL A 32 -6.25 -5.69 0.63
CA VAL A 32 -6.66 -4.92 -0.53
C VAL A 32 -8.10 -5.28 -0.88
N ALA A 33 -8.89 -4.27 -1.23
CA ALA A 33 -10.24 -4.43 -1.75
C ALA A 33 -10.44 -3.46 -2.91
N PHE A 34 -11.29 -3.83 -3.86
CA PHE A 34 -11.64 -2.99 -5.01
C PHE A 34 -13.11 -2.61 -4.93
N SER A 35 -13.43 -1.38 -5.35
CA SER A 35 -14.83 -0.97 -5.52
C SER A 35 -15.50 -1.85 -6.60
N PRO A 36 -16.82 -2.08 -6.52
CA PRO A 36 -17.51 -2.93 -7.50
C PRO A 36 -17.38 -2.46 -8.95
N ASP A 37 -17.19 -1.15 -9.15
CA ASP A 37 -17.01 -0.51 -10.46
C ASP A 37 -15.53 -0.43 -10.89
N GLY A 38 -14.59 -0.95 -10.10
CA GLY A 38 -13.15 -0.96 -10.41
C GLY A 38 -12.47 0.42 -10.39
N SER A 39 -13.17 1.49 -10.00
CA SER A 39 -12.63 2.85 -10.03
C SER A 39 -11.66 3.15 -8.87
N THR A 40 -11.74 2.36 -7.79
CA THR A 40 -10.99 2.60 -6.55
C THR A 40 -10.41 1.30 -5.99
N MET A 41 -9.12 1.34 -5.67
CA MET A 41 -8.46 0.35 -4.82
C MET A 41 -8.36 0.91 -3.40
N TYR A 42 -8.80 0.13 -2.42
CA TYR A 42 -8.61 0.39 -1.00
C TYR A 42 -7.49 -0.49 -0.47
N VAL A 43 -6.49 0.12 0.16
CA VAL A 43 -5.38 -0.60 0.81
C VAL A 43 -5.23 -0.10 2.24
N ASN A 44 -5.09 -1.02 3.20
CA ASN A 44 -4.97 -0.65 4.61
C ASN A 44 -3.51 -0.64 5.06
N CYS A 45 -3.26 0.03 6.17
CA CYS A 45 -2.01 0.05 6.89
C CYS A 45 -2.30 -0.35 8.34
N TYR A 46 -1.79 -1.49 8.79
CA TYR A 46 -2.21 -2.10 10.07
C TYR A 46 -2.04 -1.15 11.26
N THR A 47 -0.88 -0.54 11.38
CA THR A 47 -0.62 0.54 12.33
C THR A 47 -0.39 1.81 11.52
N PRO A 48 -1.19 2.88 11.72
CA PRO A 48 -2.14 3.11 12.80
C PRO A 48 -3.60 2.71 12.48
N GLY A 49 -3.85 1.88 11.46
CA GLY A 49 -5.19 1.54 10.99
C GLY A 49 -5.70 2.49 9.89
N THR A 50 -4.80 3.06 9.09
CA THR A 50 -5.15 3.96 7.99
C THR A 50 -5.60 3.18 6.76
N THR A 51 -6.69 3.59 6.12
CA THR A 51 -7.11 3.10 4.80
C THR A 51 -6.85 4.17 3.75
N PHE A 52 -6.12 3.80 2.70
CA PHE A 52 -5.90 4.65 1.53
C PHE A 52 -6.89 4.29 0.43
N ALA A 53 -7.51 5.30 -0.19
CA ALA A 53 -8.31 5.15 -1.40
C ALA A 53 -7.50 5.66 -2.59
N VAL A 54 -7.20 4.77 -3.54
CA VAL A 54 -6.42 5.07 -4.74
C VAL A 54 -7.31 4.92 -5.97
N THR A 55 -7.56 6.02 -6.67
CA THR A 55 -8.36 6.02 -7.90
C THR A 55 -7.52 5.59 -9.10
N GLY A 56 -8.14 4.86 -10.02
CA GLY A 56 -7.48 4.36 -11.23
C GLY A 56 -8.31 3.33 -11.98
N PRO A 57 -7.88 2.92 -13.19
CA PRO A 57 -8.53 1.85 -13.93
C PRO A 57 -8.08 0.49 -13.39
N TRP A 58 -8.69 0.05 -12.29
CA TRP A 58 -8.35 -1.24 -11.67
C TRP A 58 -9.15 -2.42 -12.27
N CYS A 59 -10.09 -2.14 -13.18
CA CYS A 59 -10.80 -3.09 -14.04
C CYS A 59 -10.42 -2.94 -15.52
#